data_AF-A0A9D7J5E1-F1
#
_entry.id   AF-A0A9D7J5E1-F1
#
_cell.length_a   1.000
_cell.length_b   1.000
_cell.length_c   1.000
_cell.angle_alpha   90.00
_cell.angle_beta   90.00
_cell.angle_gamma   90.00
#
_symmetry.space_group_name_H-M   'P 1'
#
loop_
_entity.id
_entity.type
_entity.pdbx_description
1 polymer ?
#
loop_
_entity_poly.entity_id
_entity_poly.type
_entity_poly.pdbx_seq_one_letter_code
_entity_poly.pdbx_strand_id
1 'polypeptide(L)'
;MLFGIDGVELVMLIVLAVIIFGPEKLPQFSRKAARVFVYLRDIANNAKQTISTELGPDYADIELKDLNPKTFIAKQLRDEVALIDETKRELAATAATLKTSAKELEASAKEIEASVKADAPVVVEEPPTPFDTEAT
;
A
#
# COMPACT_ATOMS: atom_id res chain seq x y z
N MET A 1 8.21 -27.54 -25.21
CA MET A 1 7.95 -27.39 -26.66
C MET A 1 6.97 -26.23 -26.81
N LEU A 2 7.45 -24.99 -26.98
CA LEU A 2 6.57 -23.80 -27.01
C LEU A 2 6.51 -23.11 -28.38
N PHE A 3 7.42 -23.45 -29.29
CA PHE A 3 7.33 -23.06 -30.70
C PHE A 3 7.75 -24.27 -31.53
N GLY A 4 6.77 -25.05 -31.99
CA GLY A 4 7.00 -26.20 -32.87
C GLY A 4 7.33 -25.79 -34.30
N ILE A 5 8.11 -24.72 -34.48
CA ILE A 5 8.50 -24.15 -35.77
C ILE A 5 9.78 -24.84 -36.23
N ASP A 6 9.71 -25.50 -37.38
CA ASP A 6 10.88 -26.00 -38.10
C ASP A 6 11.59 -24.85 -38.86
N GLY A 7 12.85 -25.05 -39.24
CA GLY A 7 13.63 -24.09 -40.03
C GLY A 7 12.93 -23.68 -41.33
N VAL A 8 12.20 -24.62 -41.97
CA VAL A 8 11.40 -24.33 -43.17
C VAL A 8 10.23 -23.39 -42.87
N GLU A 9 9.53 -23.62 -41.75
CA GLU A 9 8.38 -22.81 -41.35
C GLU A 9 8.81 -21.38 -40.98
N LEU A 10 9.98 -21.22 -40.34
CA LEU A 10 10.55 -19.89 -40.09
C LEU A 10 10.82 -19.12 -41.40
N VAL A 11 11.39 -19.79 -42.41
CA VAL A 11 11.62 -19.17 -43.72
C VAL A 11 10.29 -18.78 -44.37
N MET A 12 9.27 -19.64 -44.30
CA MET A 12 7.94 -19.34 -44.81
C MET A 12 7.32 -18.10 -44.15
N LEU A 13 7.47 -17.94 -42.82
CA LEU A 13 7.01 -16.75 -42.10
C LEU A 13 7.76 -15.49 -42.52
N ILE A 14 9.07 -15.57 -42.74
CA ILE A 14 9.85 -14.42 -43.23
C ILE A 14 9.38 -14.00 -44.62
N VAL A 15 9.18 -14.95 -45.53
CA VAL A 15 8.66 -14.68 -46.88
C VAL A 15 7.27 -14.05 -46.80
N LEU A 16 6.38 -14.59 -45.97
CA LEU A 16 5.05 -14.04 -45.77
C LEU A 16 5.11 -12.60 -45.21
N ALA A 17 5.96 -12.34 -44.24
CA ALA A 17 6.17 -10.99 -43.71
C ALA A 17 6.69 -10.03 -44.79
N VAL A 18 7.63 -10.47 -45.64
CA VAL A 18 8.12 -9.67 -46.77
C VAL A 18 7.00 -9.36 -47.76
N ILE A 19 6.09 -10.29 -48.02
CA ILE A 19 4.95 -10.05 -48.92
C ILE A 19 3.95 -9.06 -48.31
N ILE A 20 3.62 -9.21 -47.02
CA ILE A 20 2.63 -8.36 -46.34
C ILE A 20 3.15 -6.94 -46.17
N PHE A 21 4.41 -6.78 -45.73
CA PHE A 21 4.97 -5.48 -45.35
C PHE A 21 5.86 -4.86 -46.45
N GLY A 22 6.39 -5.68 -47.35
CA GLY A 22 7.36 -5.28 -48.36
C GLY A 22 8.82 -5.45 -47.91
N PRO A 23 9.74 -5.84 -48.83
CA PRO A 23 11.16 -6.08 -48.50
C PRO A 23 11.89 -4.82 -48.06
N GLU A 24 11.41 -3.63 -48.44
CA GLU A 24 12.03 -2.36 -48.07
C GLU A 24 11.63 -1.89 -46.66
N LYS A 25 10.43 -2.25 -46.20
CA LYS A 25 9.88 -1.76 -44.92
C LYS A 25 10.41 -2.55 -43.75
N LEU A 26 10.57 -3.87 -43.87
CA LEU A 26 11.06 -4.73 -42.79
C LEU A 26 12.42 -4.26 -42.24
N PRO A 27 13.47 -4.03 -43.05
CA PRO A 27 14.75 -3.54 -42.54
C PRO A 27 14.64 -2.17 -41.88
N GLN A 28 13.78 -1.29 -42.39
CA GLN A 28 13.55 0.03 -41.80
C GLN A 28 12.91 -0.08 -40.42
N PHE A 29 11.91 -0.95 -40.25
CA PHE A 29 11.26 -1.19 -38.96
C PHE A 29 12.20 -1.88 -37.97
N SER A 30 12.94 -2.91 -38.38
CA SER A 30 13.91 -3.59 -37.52
C SER A 30 14.99 -2.63 -37.02
N ARG A 31 15.48 -1.71 -37.86
CA ARG A 31 16.47 -0.69 -37.45
C ARG A 31 15.90 0.27 -36.40
N LYS A 32 14.64 0.69 -36.55
CA LYS A 32 13.97 1.55 -35.54
C LYS A 32 13.80 0.81 -34.21
N ALA A 33 13.33 -0.43 -34.25
CA ALA A 33 13.21 -1.27 -33.07
C ALA A 33 14.56 -1.51 -32.37
N ALA A 34 15.61 -1.80 -33.14
CA ALA A 34 16.96 -1.97 -32.62
C ALA A 34 17.46 -0.70 -31.92
N ARG A 35 17.20 0.48 -32.47
CA ARG A 35 17.56 1.75 -31.83
C ARG A 35 16.86 1.95 -30.49
N VAL A 36 15.56 1.65 -30.43
CA VAL A 36 14.78 1.72 -29.18
C VAL A 36 15.33 0.72 -28.16
N PHE A 37 15.64 -0.51 -28.60
CA PHE A 37 16.20 -1.53 -27.73
C PHE A 37 17.56 -1.11 -27.15
N VAL A 38 18.46 -0.58 -27.98
CA VAL A 38 19.76 -0.07 -27.51
C VAL A 38 19.57 1.07 -26.53
N TYR A 39 18.71 2.04 -26.85
CA TYR A 39 18.40 3.16 -25.97
C TYR A 39 17.85 2.71 -24.61
N LEU A 40 16.92 1.73 -24.62
CA LEU A 40 16.35 1.18 -23.39
C LEU A 40 17.41 0.44 -22.56
N ARG A 41 18.30 -0.32 -23.22
CA ARG A 41 19.43 -0.99 -22.56
C ARG A 41 20.38 0.03 -21.93
N ASP A 42 20.64 1.13 -22.61
CA ASP A 42 21.50 2.19 -22.08
C ASP A 42 20.85 2.88 -20.88
N ILE A 43 19.54 3.17 -20.92
CA ILE A 43 18.82 3.70 -19.75
C ILE A 43 18.91 2.74 -18.57
N ALA A 44 18.66 1.45 -18.78
CA ALA A 44 18.72 0.44 -17.74
C ALA A 44 20.12 0.36 -17.10
N ASN A 45 21.17 0.40 -17.91
CA ASN A 45 22.55 0.40 -17.41
C ASN A 45 22.90 1.68 -16.63
N ASN A 46 22.44 2.85 -17.08
CA ASN A 46 22.67 4.11 -16.38
C ASN A 46 21.91 4.17 -15.04
N ALA A 47 20.66 3.72 -15.02
CA ALA A 47 19.87 3.64 -13.78
C ALA A 47 20.57 2.72 -12.76
N LYS A 48 21.04 1.56 -13.21
CA LYS A 48 21.85 0.64 -12.39
C LYS A 48 23.09 1.30 -11.83
N GLN A 49 23.84 2.02 -12.66
CA GLN A 49 25.03 2.74 -12.23
C GLN A 49 24.70 3.78 -11.16
N THR A 50 23.67 4.59 -11.36
CA THR A 50 23.24 5.62 -10.40
C THR A 50 22.80 5.00 -9.07
N ILE A 51 21.98 3.94 -9.10
CA ILE A 51 21.50 3.24 -7.90
C ILE A 51 22.68 2.61 -7.14
N SER A 52 23.62 1.98 -7.85
CA SER A 52 24.82 1.39 -7.23
C SER A 52 25.77 2.44 -6.62
N THR A 53 25.80 3.65 -7.18
CA THR A 53 26.70 4.73 -6.72
C THR A 53 26.14 5.44 -5.49
N GLU A 54 24.83 5.68 -5.44
CA GLU A 54 24.18 6.44 -4.36
C GLU A 54 23.77 5.57 -3.16
N LEU A 55 23.42 4.30 -3.39
CA LEU A 55 22.91 3.41 -2.33
C LEU A 55 23.92 2.33 -1.90
N GLY A 56 25.07 2.27 -2.56
CA GLY A 56 26.13 1.30 -2.29
C GLY A 56 25.93 -0.03 -3.05
N PRO A 57 26.98 -0.88 -3.06
CA PRO A 57 27.01 -2.11 -3.85
C PRO A 57 25.93 -3.14 -3.46
N ASP A 58 25.34 -3.01 -2.27
CA ASP A 58 24.32 -3.94 -1.76
C ASP A 58 22.99 -3.88 -2.54
N TYR A 59 22.74 -2.81 -3.32
CA TYR A 59 21.54 -2.65 -4.16
C TYR A 59 21.80 -2.83 -5.66
N ALA A 60 23.08 -2.90 -6.06
CA ALA A 60 23.50 -3.10 -7.45
C ALA A 60 23.12 -4.50 -7.99
N ASP A 61 22.90 -5.46 -7.10
CA ASP A 61 22.57 -6.85 -7.42
C ASP A 61 21.06 -7.16 -7.33
N ILE A 62 20.23 -6.20 -6.88
CA ILE A 62 18.75 -6.35 -6.83
C ILE A 62 18.11 -6.16 -8.22
N GLU A 63 18.86 -5.66 -9.18
CA GLU A 63 18.39 -5.46 -10.54
C GLU A 63 18.72 -6.66 -11.43
N LEU A 64 17.75 -7.06 -12.26
CA LEU A 64 17.83 -8.00 -13.39
C LEU A 64 17.41 -9.47 -13.19
N LYS A 65 17.44 -10.09 -11.99
CA LYS A 65 16.85 -11.45 -11.80
C LYS A 65 15.40 -11.46 -11.31
N ASP A 66 14.93 -10.37 -10.70
CA ASP A 66 13.60 -10.33 -10.03
C ASP A 66 12.58 -9.37 -10.70
N LEU A 67 12.95 -8.71 -11.82
CA LEU A 67 12.05 -7.85 -12.60
C LEU A 67 11.20 -8.62 -13.61
N ASN A 68 10.58 -9.73 -13.19
CA ASN A 68 9.32 -10.13 -13.84
C ASN A 68 8.24 -9.20 -13.27
N PRO A 69 7.61 -8.33 -14.07
CA PRO A 69 6.67 -7.32 -13.54
C PRO A 69 5.53 -7.99 -12.76
N LYS A 70 5.14 -9.21 -13.15
CA LYS A 70 4.19 -10.03 -12.40
C LYS A 70 4.68 -10.42 -11.01
N THR A 71 5.94 -10.86 -10.85
CA THR A 71 6.46 -11.28 -9.55
C THR A 71 6.80 -10.08 -8.67
N PHE A 72 7.31 -8.98 -9.23
CA PHE A 72 7.55 -7.74 -8.49
C PHE A 72 6.24 -7.14 -7.95
N ILE A 73 5.21 -7.02 -8.80
CA ILE A 73 3.87 -6.58 -8.37
C ILE A 73 3.28 -7.59 -7.37
N ALA A 74 3.37 -8.90 -7.62
CA ALA A 74 2.84 -9.89 -6.68
C ALA A 74 3.55 -9.88 -5.31
N LYS A 75 4.85 -9.56 -5.27
CA LYS A 75 5.63 -9.45 -4.03
C LYS A 75 5.29 -8.17 -3.29
N GLN A 76 5.28 -7.03 -3.98
CA GLN A 76 4.89 -5.73 -3.41
C GLN A 76 3.46 -5.74 -2.87
N LEU A 77 2.50 -6.32 -3.61
CA LEU A 77 1.12 -6.45 -3.14
C LEU A 77 1.00 -7.41 -1.95
N ARG A 78 1.82 -8.46 -1.88
CA ARG A 78 1.81 -9.37 -0.73
C ARG A 78 2.37 -8.73 0.53
N ASP A 79 3.45 -7.97 0.39
CA ASP A 79 4.06 -7.25 1.50
C ASP A 79 3.14 -6.11 1.99
N GLU A 80 2.49 -5.39 1.06
CA GLU A 80 1.48 -4.37 1.42
C GLU A 80 0.22 -4.98 2.06
N VAL A 81 -0.28 -6.11 1.54
CA VAL A 81 -1.43 -6.80 2.13
C VAL A 81 -1.08 -7.36 3.52
N ALA A 82 0.12 -7.91 3.71
CA ALA A 82 0.59 -8.37 5.01
C ALA A 82 0.70 -7.21 6.02
N LEU A 83 1.24 -6.06 5.59
CA LEU A 83 1.31 -4.85 6.41
C LEU A 83 -0.08 -4.30 6.77
N ILE A 84 -1.03 -4.36 5.85
CA ILE A 84 -2.42 -3.94 6.09
C ILE A 84 -3.13 -4.89 7.07
N ASP A 85 -2.91 -6.20 6.98
CA ASP A 85 -3.50 -7.17 7.89
C ASP A 85 -2.90 -7.08 9.31
N GLU A 86 -1.58 -6.87 9.42
CA GLU A 86 -0.89 -6.63 10.70
C GLU A 86 -1.41 -5.36 11.37
N THR A 87 -1.44 -4.23 10.65
CA THR A 87 -1.94 -2.95 11.18
C THR A 87 -3.41 -2.99 11.54
N LYS A 88 -4.26 -3.71 10.78
CA LYS A 88 -5.67 -3.93 11.13
C LYS A 88 -5.83 -4.73 12.42
N ARG A 89 -4.94 -5.69 12.66
CA ARG A 89 -4.93 -6.52 13.89
C ARG A 89 -4.51 -5.70 15.11
N GLU A 90 -3.50 -4.84 14.97
CA GLU A 90 -3.08 -3.90 16.01
C GLU A 90 -4.16 -2.85 16.32
N LEU A 91 -4.82 -2.30 15.30
CA LEU A 91 -5.95 -1.38 15.47
C LEU A 91 -7.13 -2.05 16.19
N ALA A 92 -7.45 -3.30 15.83
CA ALA A 92 -8.52 -4.06 16.46
C ALA A 92 -8.19 -4.39 17.93
N ALA A 93 -6.94 -4.74 18.24
CA ALA A 93 -6.50 -4.97 19.61
C ALA A 93 -6.58 -3.69 20.45
N THR A 94 -6.15 -2.56 19.89
CA THR A 94 -6.22 -1.24 20.55
C THR A 94 -7.66 -0.77 20.74
N ALA A 95 -8.55 -1.03 19.77
CA ALA A 95 -9.96 -0.74 19.91
C ALA A 95 -10.64 -1.60 21.00
N ALA A 96 -10.23 -2.87 21.13
CA ALA A 96 -10.73 -3.77 22.16
C ALA A 96 -10.28 -3.36 23.58
N THR A 97 -9.01 -2.96 23.74
CA THR A 97 -8.51 -2.46 25.04
C THR A 97 -9.20 -1.15 25.42
N LEU A 98 -9.32 -0.19 24.49
CA LEU A 98 -10.04 1.06 24.73
C LEU A 98 -11.51 0.83 25.11
N LYS A 99 -12.19 -0.09 24.44
CA LYS A 99 -13.59 -0.45 24.76
C LYS A 99 -13.71 -1.12 26.14
N THR A 100 -12.71 -1.88 26.54
CA THR A 100 -12.67 -2.55 27.86
C THR A 100 -12.44 -1.52 28.96
N SER A 101 -11.45 -0.63 28.79
CA SER A 101 -11.21 0.48 29.71
C SER A 101 -12.41 1.43 29.78
N ALA A 102 -13.06 1.76 28.67
CA ALA A 102 -14.27 2.56 28.68
C ALA A 102 -15.41 1.89 29.48
N LYS A 103 -15.55 0.57 29.36
CA LYS A 103 -16.56 -0.20 30.11
C LYS A 103 -16.22 -0.31 31.60
N GLU A 104 -14.93 -0.38 31.95
CA GLU A 104 -14.45 -0.36 33.34
C GLU A 104 -14.61 1.02 33.98
N LEU A 105 -14.36 2.09 33.21
CA LEU A 105 -14.63 3.48 33.61
C LEU A 105 -16.12 3.73 33.79
N GLU A 106 -16.96 3.21 32.90
CA GLU A 106 -18.42 3.30 33.00
C GLU A 106 -18.95 2.49 34.19
N ALA A 107 -18.40 1.30 34.45
CA ALA A 107 -18.72 0.50 35.63
C ALA A 107 -18.28 1.20 36.92
N SER A 108 -17.07 1.78 36.95
CA SER A 108 -16.56 2.55 38.08
C SER A 108 -17.36 3.83 38.29
N ALA A 109 -17.78 4.51 37.23
CA ALA A 109 -18.65 5.69 37.31
C ALA A 109 -20.03 5.33 37.88
N LYS A 110 -20.57 4.17 37.52
CA LYS A 110 -21.85 3.65 38.03
C LYS A 110 -21.76 3.20 39.49
N GLU A 111 -20.59 2.71 39.91
CA GLU A 111 -20.28 2.37 41.30
C GLU A 111 -20.10 3.62 42.17
N ILE A 112 -19.46 4.67 41.63
CA ILE A 112 -19.36 5.98 42.27
C ILE A 112 -20.76 6.65 42.35
N GLU A 113 -21.59 6.57 41.31
CA GLU A 113 -22.98 7.07 41.35
C GLU A 113 -23.85 6.34 42.39
N ALA A 114 -23.62 5.04 42.58
CA ALA A 114 -24.30 4.25 43.61
C ALA A 114 -23.83 4.62 45.03
N SER A 115 -22.54 4.94 45.20
CA SER A 115 -21.99 5.44 46.46
C SER A 115 -22.45 6.86 46.79
N VAL A 116 -22.73 7.70 45.79
CA VAL A 116 -23.26 9.07 45.98
C VAL A 116 -24.73 9.08 46.43
N LYS A 117 -25.50 8.02 46.16
CA LYS A 117 -26.91 7.91 46.59
C LYS A 117 -27.13 7.42 48.02
N ALA A 118 -26.07 7.07 48.76
CA ALA A 118 -26.17 6.52 50.12
C ALA A 118 -25.95 7.54 51.25
N ASP A 119 -25.57 8.79 50.94
CA ASP A 119 -25.46 9.86 51.93
C ASP A 119 -26.53 10.91 51.65
N ALA A 120 -27.59 10.90 52.46
CA ALA A 120 -28.64 11.90 52.40
C ALA A 120 -28.08 13.26 52.84
N PRO A 121 -28.32 14.37 52.10
CA PRO A 121 -27.94 15.68 52.58
C PRO A 121 -28.77 16.00 53.83
N VAL A 122 -28.07 16.19 54.95
CA VAL A 122 -28.60 16.73 56.19
C VAL A 122 -29.30 18.06 55.87
N VAL A 123 -30.60 18.09 56.18
CA VAL A 123 -31.44 19.29 56.15
C VAL A 123 -30.84 20.32 57.10
N VAL A 124 -30.36 21.43 56.55
CA VAL A 124 -30.17 22.68 57.29
C VAL A 124 -31.33 23.58 56.89
N GLU A 125 -32.31 23.73 57.78
CA GLU A 125 -33.35 24.76 57.67
C GLU A 125 -32.70 26.14 57.82
N GLU A 126 -32.87 27.00 56.82
CA GLU A 126 -32.58 28.43 56.92
C GLU A 126 -33.88 29.21 56.62
N PRO A 127 -34.26 30.21 57.45
CA PRO A 127 -35.60 30.81 57.41
C PRO A 127 -35.83 31.69 56.17
N PRO A 128 -37.10 31.92 55.76
CA PRO A 128 -37.40 32.63 54.52
C PRO A 128 -37.05 34.11 54.63
N THR A 129 -36.09 34.59 53.83
CA THR A 129 -35.91 36.02 53.61
C THR A 129 -36.87 36.54 52.53
N PRO A 130 -37.47 37.73 52.70
CA PRO A 130 -38.57 38.20 51.86
C PRO A 130 -38.10 38.53 50.44
N PHE A 131 -38.94 38.21 49.45
CA PHE A 131 -38.69 38.50 48.03
C PHE A 131 -38.57 40.01 47.78
N ASP A 132 -37.47 40.44 47.18
CA ASP A 132 -37.29 41.78 46.61
C ASP A 132 -37.79 41.77 45.15
N THR A 133 -38.79 42.60 44.86
CA THR A 133 -39.46 42.69 43.55
C THR A 133 -39.01 43.88 42.70
N GLU A 134 -37.90 44.56 43.04
CA GLU A 134 -37.39 45.72 42.27
C GLU A 134 -36.03 45.49 41.58
N ALA A 135 -35.77 44.28 41.04
CA ALA A 135 -34.71 44.11 40.03
C ALA A 135 -35.32 44.13 38.62
N THR A 136 -35.40 45.33 38.04
CA THR A 136 -35.59 45.58 36.59
C THR A 136 -34.29 45.37 35.83
#